data_AF-A0A925G1D9-F1
#
_entry.id   AF-A0A925G1D9-F1
#
_cell.length_a   1.000
_cell.length_b   1.000
_cell.length_c   1.000
_cell.angle_alpha   90.00
_cell.angle_beta   90.00
_cell.angle_gamma   90.00
#
_symmetry.space_group_name_H-M   'P 1'
#
loop_
_entity.id
_entity.type
_entity.pdbx_description
1 polymer ?
#
loop_
_entity_poly.entity_id
_entity_poly.type
_entity_poly.pdbx_seq_one_letter_code
_entity_poly.pdbx_strand_id
1 'polypeptide(L)'
;MKANGVHRANAKKIYFILFVVLFFLGKFGFAQSQLPVFNTFTAASSENKINLQWDLSTLKNVSSIFVERSSDTQGFVAIAEIWVTADSPGTQFRYRDSKPVAGATYRLKLVSANGAVIYSKTASATETAIPQ
;
A
#
# COMPACT_ATOMS: atom_id res chain seq x y z
N MET A 1 -28.26 0.71 73.94
CA MET A 1 -28.44 1.04 72.51
C MET A 1 -27.10 1.51 71.97
N LYS A 2 -26.43 0.73 71.11
CA LYS A 2 -25.10 1.04 70.56
C LYS A 2 -25.28 1.45 69.10
N ALA A 3 -24.94 2.69 68.77
CA ALA A 3 -25.14 3.25 67.44
C ALA A 3 -24.08 2.72 66.45
N ASN A 4 -24.55 2.33 65.27
CA ASN A 4 -23.78 1.78 64.16
C ASN A 4 -22.81 2.83 63.60
N GLY A 5 -21.51 2.64 63.84
CA GLY A 5 -20.44 3.35 63.16
C GLY A 5 -20.14 2.71 61.81
N VAL A 6 -20.98 2.94 60.82
CA VAL A 6 -20.65 2.66 59.42
C VAL A 6 -20.63 3.99 58.67
N HIS A 7 -19.73 4.07 57.69
CA HIS A 7 -19.61 5.12 56.68
C HIS A 7 -18.75 6.32 57.07
N ARG A 8 -17.45 6.21 56.81
CA ARG A 8 -16.73 7.16 55.92
C ARG A 8 -15.65 6.42 55.12
N ALA A 9 -16.08 5.53 54.22
CA ALA A 9 -15.19 5.04 53.17
C ALA A 9 -14.92 6.17 52.17
N ASN A 10 -13.75 6.80 52.31
CA ASN A 10 -12.88 7.36 51.26
C ASN A 10 -13.50 7.75 49.90
N ALA A 11 -14.48 8.66 49.86
CA ALA A 11 -14.96 9.26 48.60
C ALA A 11 -13.80 9.84 47.75
N LYS A 12 -12.75 10.37 48.40
CA LYS A 12 -11.54 10.88 47.74
C LYS A 12 -10.73 9.80 46.99
N LYS A 13 -10.79 8.52 47.40
CA LYS A 13 -10.10 7.41 46.69
C LYS A 13 -10.88 6.94 45.46
N ILE A 14 -12.22 6.99 45.51
CA ILE A 14 -13.08 6.67 44.36
C ILE A 14 -12.90 7.68 43.22
N TYR A 15 -12.88 8.99 43.52
CA TYR A 15 -12.67 10.02 42.49
C TYR A 15 -11.25 9.98 41.90
N PHE A 16 -10.23 9.61 42.69
CA PHE A 16 -8.87 9.44 42.20
C PHE A 16 -8.75 8.25 41.23
N ILE A 17 -9.41 7.12 41.51
CA ILE A 17 -9.40 5.94 40.62
C ILE A 17 -10.20 6.21 39.34
N LEU A 18 -11.35 6.88 39.42
CA LEU A 18 -12.11 7.30 38.23
C LEU A 18 -11.35 8.31 37.36
N PHE A 19 -10.59 9.22 37.99
CA PHE A 19 -9.75 10.19 37.27
C PHE A 19 -8.55 9.49 36.59
N VAL A 20 -7.92 8.50 37.23
CA VAL A 20 -6.85 7.69 36.62
C VAL A 20 -7.39 6.89 35.44
N VAL A 21 -8.53 6.19 35.58
CA VAL A 21 -9.12 5.43 34.46
C VAL A 21 -9.48 6.33 33.28
N LEU A 22 -10.06 7.50 33.51
CA LEU A 22 -10.37 8.49 32.46
C LEU A 22 -9.11 9.13 31.83
N PHE A 23 -7.99 9.23 32.55
CA PHE A 23 -6.72 9.71 32.01
C PHE A 23 -5.98 8.67 31.16
N PHE A 24 -6.24 7.37 31.38
CA PHE A 24 -5.67 6.27 30.60
C PHE A 24 -6.49 5.89 29.34
N LEU A 25 -7.72 6.40 29.19
CA LEU A 25 -8.57 6.17 28.01
C LEU A 25 -8.19 7.02 26.77
N GLY A 26 -7.33 8.01 26.92
CA GLY A 26 -7.07 9.03 25.88
C GLY A 26 -5.89 8.78 24.93
N LYS A 27 -5.23 7.61 24.97
CA LYS A 27 -3.95 7.40 24.24
C LYS A 27 -3.92 6.19 23.31
N PHE A 28 -5.05 5.77 22.77
CA PHE A 28 -5.04 4.92 21.58
C PHE A 28 -5.03 5.81 20.34
N GLY A 29 -3.84 6.30 19.99
CA GLY A 29 -3.62 6.84 18.66
C GLY A 29 -3.72 5.68 17.66
N PHE A 30 -4.82 5.60 16.92
CA PHE A 30 -4.82 4.78 15.71
C PHE A 30 -3.77 5.38 14.79
N ALA A 31 -2.62 4.72 14.65
CA ALA A 31 -1.67 5.06 13.61
C ALA A 31 -2.41 4.85 12.27
N GLN A 32 -2.79 5.95 11.61
CA GLN A 32 -3.30 5.88 10.24
C GLN A 32 -2.14 5.35 9.39
N SER A 33 -2.22 4.06 9.04
CA SER A 33 -1.27 3.45 8.13
C SER A 33 -1.49 4.05 6.74
N GLN A 34 -0.61 4.97 6.33
CA GLN A 34 -0.64 5.51 4.98
C GLN A 34 -0.50 4.36 3.98
N LEU A 35 -1.49 4.23 3.10
CA LEU A 35 -1.43 3.27 2.01
C LEU A 35 -0.42 3.77 0.96
N PRO A 36 0.40 2.87 0.41
CA PRO A 36 1.31 3.20 -0.69
C PRO A 36 0.51 3.60 -1.93
N VAL A 37 1.01 4.58 -2.70
CA VAL A 37 0.41 4.99 -3.98
C VAL A 37 1.46 4.97 -5.07
N PHE A 38 1.01 4.79 -6.32
CA PHE A 38 1.87 4.92 -7.50
C PHE A 38 2.02 6.40 -7.84
N ASN A 39 3.24 6.92 -7.74
CA ASN A 39 3.57 8.28 -8.18
C ASN A 39 3.64 8.35 -9.71
N THR A 40 4.26 7.33 -10.31
CA THR A 40 4.40 7.20 -11.77
C THR A 40 4.18 5.76 -12.18
N PHE A 41 3.75 5.57 -13.44
CA PHE A 41 3.79 4.29 -14.12
C PHE A 41 3.82 4.53 -15.62
N THR A 42 4.87 4.06 -16.28
CA THR A 42 5.07 4.24 -17.72
C THR A 42 5.38 2.92 -18.41
N ALA A 43 5.03 2.86 -19.69
CA ALA A 43 5.35 1.76 -20.60
C ALA A 43 5.98 2.35 -21.86
N ALA A 44 7.21 1.95 -22.16
CA ALA A 44 7.94 2.42 -23.34
C ALA A 44 8.34 1.25 -24.24
N SER A 45 8.10 1.37 -25.54
CA SER A 45 8.55 0.39 -26.53
C SER A 45 10.05 0.53 -26.80
N SER A 46 10.77 -0.58 -26.82
CA SER A 46 12.20 -0.62 -27.15
C SER A 46 12.61 -2.04 -27.58
N GLU A 47 13.18 -2.18 -28.78
CA GLU A 47 13.68 -3.46 -29.31
C GLU A 47 12.62 -4.58 -29.33
N ASN A 48 11.40 -4.27 -29.78
CA ASN A 48 10.24 -5.20 -29.75
C ASN A 48 9.87 -5.69 -28.34
N LYS A 49 10.35 -5.03 -27.29
CA LYS A 49 10.03 -5.28 -25.89
C LYS A 49 9.31 -4.06 -25.31
N ILE A 50 8.63 -4.26 -24.19
CA ILE A 50 8.07 -3.15 -23.41
C ILE A 50 8.84 -3.01 -22.10
N ASN A 51 9.41 -1.83 -21.89
CA ASN A 51 10.04 -1.45 -20.63
C ASN A 51 9.03 -0.71 -19.77
N LEU A 52 8.69 -1.31 -18.63
CA LEU A 52 7.81 -0.74 -17.62
C LEU A 52 8.64 -0.13 -16.49
N GLN A 53 8.27 1.07 -16.07
CA GLN A 53 8.91 1.76 -14.94
C GLN A 53 7.86 2.42 -14.06
N TRP A 54 8.06 2.36 -12.75
CA TRP A 54 7.17 3.00 -11.77
C TRP A 54 7.91 3.41 -10.52
N ASP A 55 7.30 4.33 -9.80
CA ASP A 55 7.74 4.81 -8.50
C ASP A 55 6.57 4.78 -7.51
N LEU A 56 6.86 4.35 -6.28
CA LEU A 56 5.92 4.35 -5.17
C LEU A 56 6.17 5.52 -4.22
N SER A 57 5.12 6.01 -3.58
CA SER A 57 5.26 7.00 -2.50
C SER A 57 6.03 6.48 -1.28
N THR A 58 5.94 5.17 -1.03
CA THR A 58 6.63 4.50 0.07
C THR A 58 6.63 2.99 -0.15
N LEU A 59 7.63 2.29 0.41
CA LEU A 59 7.62 0.83 0.52
C LEU A 59 6.94 0.34 1.80
N LYS A 60 6.59 1.24 2.71
CA LYS A 60 6.00 0.87 4.00
C LYS A 60 4.68 0.14 3.76
N ASN A 61 4.55 -1.03 4.38
CA ASN A 61 3.39 -1.90 4.26
C ASN A 61 3.11 -2.40 2.82
N VAL A 62 4.11 -2.46 1.94
CA VAL A 62 4.00 -3.15 0.65
C VAL A 62 4.47 -4.60 0.82
N SER A 63 3.69 -5.56 0.33
CA SER A 63 4.06 -6.98 0.32
C SER A 63 4.57 -7.39 -1.06
N SER A 64 3.77 -7.16 -2.10
CA SER A 64 4.13 -7.52 -3.47
C SER A 64 3.51 -6.59 -4.50
N ILE A 65 4.13 -6.55 -5.67
CA ILE A 65 3.69 -5.80 -6.84
C ILE A 65 3.61 -6.79 -8.00
N PHE A 66 2.43 -6.93 -8.57
CA PHE A 66 2.21 -7.71 -9.78
C PHE A 66 2.23 -6.77 -10.99
N VAL A 67 2.97 -7.17 -12.01
CA VAL A 67 2.87 -6.59 -13.34
C VAL A 67 1.78 -7.34 -14.06
N GLU A 68 0.72 -6.64 -14.45
CA GLU A 68 -0.40 -7.22 -15.18
C GLU A 68 -0.50 -6.66 -16.59
N ARG A 69 -0.85 -7.52 -17.54
CA ARG A 69 -0.98 -7.20 -18.96
C ARG A 69 -2.35 -7.64 -19.48
N SER A 70 -2.91 -6.88 -20.39
CA SER A 70 -4.15 -7.17 -21.10
C SER A 70 -3.97 -6.95 -22.60
N SER A 71 -4.58 -7.80 -23.42
CA SER A 71 -4.66 -7.63 -24.88
C SER A 71 -5.95 -6.94 -25.35
N ASP A 72 -6.94 -6.81 -24.47
CA ASP A 72 -8.30 -6.37 -24.80
C ASP A 72 -8.84 -5.30 -23.83
N THR A 73 -8.00 -4.82 -22.91
CA THR A 73 -8.30 -3.88 -21.82
C THR A 73 -9.30 -4.36 -20.77
N GLN A 74 -9.85 -5.57 -20.89
CA GLN A 74 -10.85 -6.12 -19.96
C GLN A 74 -10.23 -7.21 -19.09
N GLY A 75 -9.46 -8.14 -19.68
CA GLY A 75 -8.78 -9.21 -18.97
C GLY A 75 -7.32 -8.87 -18.69
N PHE A 76 -6.98 -8.61 -17.43
CA PHE A 76 -5.60 -8.43 -16.99
C PHE A 76 -5.06 -9.72 -16.37
N VAL A 77 -3.93 -10.20 -16.89
CA VAL A 77 -3.22 -11.37 -16.39
C VAL A 77 -1.87 -10.95 -15.80
N ALA A 78 -1.50 -11.53 -14.66
CA ALA A 78 -0.19 -11.31 -14.07
C ALA A 78 0.89 -11.96 -14.94
N ILE A 79 1.91 -11.18 -15.32
CA ILE A 79 3.08 -11.64 -16.08
C ILE A 79 4.37 -11.59 -15.26
N ALA A 80 4.34 -10.94 -14.09
CA ALA A 80 5.39 -10.98 -13.09
C ALA A 80 4.85 -10.65 -11.70
N GLU A 81 5.58 -11.11 -10.69
CA GLU A 81 5.39 -10.74 -9.28
C GLU A 81 6.75 -10.29 -8.71
N ILE A 82 6.74 -9.18 -8.00
CA ILE A 82 7.91 -8.58 -7.37
C ILE A 82 7.60 -8.48 -5.88
N TRP A 83 8.37 -9.21 -5.07
CA TRP A 83 8.27 -9.17 -3.61
C TRP A 83 9.02 -7.95 -3.08
N VAL A 84 8.36 -7.19 -2.20
CA VAL A 84 9.00 -6.05 -1.53
C VAL A 84 9.49 -6.52 -0.16
N THR A 85 10.80 -6.44 0.03
CA THR A 85 11.51 -6.90 1.23
C THR A 85 12.31 -5.75 1.84
N ALA A 86 12.90 -5.98 3.02
CA ALA A 86 13.75 -5.00 3.69
C ALA A 86 14.98 -4.60 2.83
N ASP A 87 15.44 -5.48 1.96
CA ASP A 87 16.60 -5.26 1.08
C ASP A 87 16.21 -4.62 -0.27
N SER A 88 14.94 -4.23 -0.45
CA SER A 88 14.52 -3.57 -1.69
C SER A 88 15.24 -2.22 -1.86
N PRO A 89 15.80 -1.93 -3.04
CA PRO A 89 16.76 -0.84 -3.23
C PRO A 89 16.15 0.57 -3.14
N GLY A 90 14.82 0.68 -3.09
CA GLY A 90 14.10 1.95 -3.02
C GLY A 90 12.68 1.83 -3.59
N THR A 91 12.04 2.97 -3.82
CA THR A 91 10.66 3.05 -4.33
C THR A 91 10.53 2.92 -5.84
N GLN A 92 11.66 2.88 -6.55
CA GLN A 92 11.72 2.84 -8.01
C GLN A 92 11.94 1.42 -8.50
N PHE A 93 11.11 1.00 -9.45
CA PHE A 93 11.11 -0.35 -9.99
C PHE A 93 11.04 -0.33 -11.52
N ARG A 94 11.51 -1.43 -12.11
CA ARG A 94 11.45 -1.65 -13.55
C ARG A 94 11.15 -3.11 -13.86
N TYR A 95 10.46 -3.33 -14.97
CA TYR A 95 10.23 -4.67 -15.52
C TYR A 95 10.28 -4.62 -17.05
N ARG A 96 10.87 -5.63 -17.69
CA ARG A 96 10.93 -5.75 -19.15
C ARG A 96 10.06 -6.90 -19.62
N ASP A 97 8.95 -6.59 -20.28
CA ASP A 97 8.16 -7.58 -20.98
C ASP A 97 8.88 -7.97 -22.27
N SER A 98 9.43 -9.18 -22.28
CA SER A 98 10.20 -9.71 -23.41
C SER A 98 9.33 -10.31 -24.52
N LYS A 99 8.02 -10.48 -24.31
CA LYS A 99 7.10 -11.07 -25.28
C LYS A 99 5.78 -10.30 -25.28
N PRO A 100 5.80 -8.99 -25.57
CA PRO A 100 4.59 -8.18 -25.54
C PRO A 100 3.63 -8.61 -26.65
N VAL A 101 2.34 -8.48 -26.38
CA VAL A 101 1.30 -8.66 -27.39
C VAL A 101 1.04 -7.30 -28.05
N ALA A 102 0.76 -7.29 -29.35
CA ALA A 102 0.40 -6.06 -30.07
C ALA A 102 -0.81 -5.38 -29.40
N GLY A 103 -0.72 -4.06 -29.20
CA GLY A 103 -1.77 -3.30 -28.53
C GLY A 103 -1.92 -3.57 -27.03
N ALA A 104 -0.97 -4.27 -26.40
CA ALA A 104 -1.07 -4.60 -24.98
C ALA A 104 -1.14 -3.35 -24.09
N THR A 105 -2.04 -3.42 -23.11
CA THR A 105 -2.18 -2.46 -22.02
C THR A 105 -1.67 -3.09 -20.73
N TYR A 106 -0.99 -2.30 -19.91
CA TYR A 106 -0.39 -2.75 -18.66
C TYR A 106 -1.03 -2.01 -17.48
N ARG A 107 -1.01 -2.64 -16.32
CA ARG A 107 -1.25 -2.00 -15.03
C ARG A 107 -0.42 -2.72 -13.97
N LEU A 108 -0.28 -2.07 -12.82
CA LEU A 108 0.32 -2.65 -11.64
C LEU A 108 -0.77 -2.95 -10.63
N LYS A 109 -0.63 -4.08 -9.93
CA LYS A 109 -1.43 -4.43 -8.77
C LYS A 109 -0.50 -4.55 -7.59
N LEU A 110 -0.66 -3.67 -6.61
CA LEU A 110 0.05 -3.71 -5.36
C LEU A 110 -0.80 -4.43 -4.32
N VAL A 111 -0.19 -5.34 -3.58
CA VAL A 111 -0.77 -5.97 -2.38
C VAL A 111 0.00 -5.47 -1.17
N SER A 112 -0.70 -4.82 -0.24
CA SER A 112 -0.11 -4.34 1.00
C SER A 112 0.00 -5.46 2.04
N ALA A 113 0.78 -5.23 3.11
CA ALA A 113 0.99 -6.19 4.19
C ALA A 113 -0.30 -6.56 4.95
N ASN A 114 -1.33 -5.70 4.91
CA ASN A 114 -2.66 -5.99 5.45
C ASN A 114 -3.64 -6.57 4.42
N GLY A 115 -3.15 -6.94 3.22
CA GLY A 115 -3.94 -7.54 2.15
C GLY A 115 -4.75 -6.58 1.29
N ALA A 116 -4.68 -5.26 1.53
CA ALA A 116 -5.34 -4.30 0.66
C ALA A 116 -4.72 -4.31 -0.73
N VAL A 117 -5.55 -4.09 -1.74
CA VAL A 117 -5.16 -4.12 -3.15
C VAL A 117 -5.29 -2.72 -3.73
N ILE A 118 -4.22 -2.26 -4.40
CA ILE A 118 -4.15 -0.94 -5.02
C ILE A 118 -3.70 -1.13 -6.47
N TYR A 119 -4.47 -0.59 -7.42
CA TYR A 119 -4.11 -0.62 -8.83
C TYR A 119 -3.51 0.71 -9.27
N SER A 120 -2.54 0.67 -10.17
CA SER A 120 -2.10 1.86 -10.90
C SER A 120 -3.12 2.28 -11.95
N LYS A 121 -2.91 3.44 -12.55
CA LYS A 121 -3.48 3.74 -13.88
C LYS A 121 -2.97 2.72 -14.91
N THR A 122 -3.68 2.58 -16.02
CA THR A 122 -3.21 1.77 -17.15
C THR A 122 -2.20 2.54 -17.98
N ALA A 123 -1.21 1.84 -18.53
CA ALA A 123 -0.26 2.38 -19.50
C ALA A 123 -0.23 1.48 -20.74
N SER A 124 -0.27 2.09 -21.91
CA SER A 124 0.00 1.41 -23.18
C SER A 124 1.32 1.96 -23.71
N ALA A 125 2.08 1.12 -24.41
CA ALA A 125 3.30 1.59 -25.03
C ALA A 125 2.95 2.57 -26.16
N THR A 126 3.27 3.84 -25.97
CA THR A 126 3.41 4.75 -27.10
C THR A 126 4.69 4.35 -27.81
N GLU A 127 4.58 3.98 -29.08
CA GLU A 127 5.74 3.94 -29.96
C GLU A 127 6.34 5.35 -29.92
N THR A 128 7.49 5.50 -29.27
CA THR A 128 8.24 6.75 -29.38
C THR A 128 8.72 6.73 -30.81
N ALA A 129 8.11 7.56 -31.67
CA ALA A 129 8.57 7.74 -33.03
C ALA A 129 10.09 7.94 -32.98
N ILE A 130 10.82 6.98 -33.55
CA ILE A 130 12.25 7.14 -33.78
C ILE A 130 12.35 8.32 -34.75
N PRO A 131 12.99 9.46 -34.40
CA PRO A 131 13.39 10.39 -35.45
C PRO A 131 14.42 9.62 -36.29
N GLN A 132 14.04 9.30 -37.54
CA GLN A 132 14.99 8.87 -38.56
C GLN A 132 16.02 9.96 -38.83
#